data_AF-A0A955F0V5-F1
#
_entry.id   AF-A0A955F0V5-F1
#
_cell.length_a   1.000
_cell.length_b   1.000
_cell.length_c   1.000
_cell.angle_alpha   90.00
_cell.angle_beta   90.00
_cell.angle_gamma   90.00
#
_symmetry.space_group_name_H-M   'P 1'
#
loop_
_entity.id
_entity.type
_entity.pdbx_description
1 polymer ?
#
loop_
_entity_poly.entity_id
_entity_poly.type
_entity_poly.pdbx_seq_one_letter_code
_entity_poly.pdbx_strand_id
1 'polypeptide(L)'
;MYRELLELKFKRKVPLISAGTSIALPLLRDGQLPACVNHFRIGESAFIGTDLLNGDSLAGLRDDAFTLEVEVVEVKEKSMAASGETNGMMPFRSVATDAPEPGERGYRAITTIGQLDTDVSELTPLDPNHRIVGASSDMTVVSLGANDGKISVGESIKFRPSYGALVRLMLDKYVDKVVTPSVERFTKNVTDDREVDLPPVITESIKQLKD
;
A
#
# COMPACT_ATOMS: atom_id res chain seq x y z
N MET A 1 -10.76 30.98 -17.69
CA MET A 1 -9.63 31.80 -18.17
C MET A 1 -8.63 31.04 -19.07
N TYR A 2 -7.74 30.16 -18.58
CA TYR A 2 -6.73 29.53 -19.47
C TYR A 2 -7.32 28.66 -20.59
N ARG A 3 -8.39 27.90 -20.29
CA ARG A 3 -9.12 27.12 -21.31
C ARG A 3 -9.57 27.98 -22.47
N GLU A 4 -10.30 29.06 -22.18
CA GLU A 4 -10.86 29.97 -23.20
C GLU A 4 -9.76 30.60 -24.05
N LEU A 5 -8.64 31.01 -23.43
CA LEU A 5 -7.49 31.56 -24.14
C LEU A 5 -6.87 30.54 -25.11
N LEU A 6 -6.72 29.28 -24.68
CA LEU A 6 -6.20 28.21 -25.53
C LEU A 6 -7.18 27.87 -26.66
N GLU A 7 -8.48 27.78 -26.38
CA GLU A 7 -9.50 27.52 -27.39
C GLU A 7 -9.54 28.63 -28.47
N LEU A 8 -9.44 29.90 -28.07
CA LEU A 8 -9.39 31.04 -28.98
C LEU A 8 -8.10 31.06 -29.83
N LYS A 9 -6.95 30.81 -29.21
CA LYS A 9 -5.64 30.84 -29.89
C LYS A 9 -5.51 29.73 -30.92
N PHE A 10 -5.90 28.52 -30.56
CA PHE A 10 -5.71 27.33 -31.39
C PHE A 10 -6.94 26.94 -32.20
N LYS A 11 -8.07 27.63 -32.02
CA LYS A 11 -9.36 27.33 -32.66
C LYS A 11 -9.78 25.86 -32.48
N ARG A 12 -9.47 25.29 -31.31
CA ARG A 12 -9.76 23.89 -30.96
C ARG A 12 -10.40 23.84 -29.58
N LYS A 13 -11.46 23.07 -29.43
CA LYS A 13 -12.09 22.83 -28.13
C LYS A 13 -11.19 21.99 -27.23
N VAL A 14 -11.17 22.33 -25.95
CA VAL A 14 -10.51 21.53 -24.91
C VAL A 14 -11.60 20.81 -24.13
N PRO A 15 -11.93 19.56 -24.48
CA PRO A 15 -13.04 18.84 -23.85
C PRO A 15 -12.73 18.43 -22.40
N LEU A 16 -11.44 18.25 -22.07
CA LEU A 16 -11.00 17.69 -20.81
C LEU A 16 -10.04 18.65 -20.09
N ILE A 17 -10.34 18.95 -18.84
CA ILE A 17 -9.42 19.57 -17.90
C ILE A 17 -9.21 18.54 -16.79
N SER A 18 -8.09 17.84 -16.88
CA SER A 18 -7.71 16.86 -15.89
C SER A 18 -6.95 17.50 -14.74
N ALA A 19 -7.39 17.22 -13.53
CA ALA A 19 -6.61 17.35 -12.31
C ALA A 19 -6.58 16.01 -11.59
N GLY A 20 -5.94 15.96 -10.43
CA GLY A 20 -6.06 14.81 -9.55
C GLY A 20 -4.77 14.41 -8.85
N THR A 21 -4.91 14.22 -7.56
CA THR A 21 -4.03 13.48 -6.67
C THR A 21 -4.93 12.90 -5.58
N SER A 22 -4.61 11.70 -5.09
CA SER A 22 -5.35 11.07 -3.99
C SER A 22 -5.45 11.99 -2.76
N ILE A 23 -4.44 12.84 -2.51
CA ILE A 23 -4.46 13.88 -1.45
C ILE A 23 -5.60 14.89 -1.61
N ALA A 24 -6.01 15.19 -2.85
CA ALA A 24 -7.04 16.19 -3.15
C ALA A 24 -8.44 15.57 -3.24
N LEU A 25 -8.59 14.28 -2.95
CA LEU A 25 -9.88 13.60 -2.97
C LEU A 25 -10.90 14.20 -1.98
N PRO A 26 -10.52 14.65 -0.77
CA PRO A 26 -11.44 15.39 0.11
C PRO A 26 -11.99 16.67 -0.53
N LEU A 27 -11.17 17.40 -1.30
CA LEU A 27 -11.62 18.61 -2.01
C LEU A 27 -12.66 18.29 -3.09
N LEU A 28 -12.56 17.14 -3.75
CA LEU A 28 -13.57 16.66 -4.69
C LEU A 28 -14.88 16.34 -3.95
N ARG A 29 -14.78 15.57 -2.85
CA ARG A 29 -15.93 15.18 -2.01
C ARG A 29 -16.67 16.40 -1.47
N ASP A 30 -15.92 17.41 -1.02
CA ASP A 30 -16.46 18.60 -0.37
C ASP A 30 -16.85 19.70 -1.37
N GLY A 31 -16.77 19.43 -2.68
CA GLY A 31 -17.18 20.36 -3.74
C GLY A 31 -16.28 21.59 -3.89
N GLN A 32 -15.03 21.51 -3.41
CA GLN A 32 -14.08 22.63 -3.36
C GLN A 32 -13.13 22.70 -4.56
N LEU A 33 -13.19 21.72 -5.47
CA LEU A 33 -12.40 21.78 -6.70
C LEU A 33 -12.91 22.89 -7.64
N PRO A 34 -12.00 23.52 -8.42
CA PRO A 34 -12.42 24.46 -9.46
C PRO A 34 -13.40 23.80 -10.42
N ALA A 35 -14.56 24.42 -10.65
CA ALA A 35 -15.64 23.89 -11.51
C ALA A 35 -15.21 23.61 -12.96
N CYS A 36 -14.06 24.15 -13.39
CA CYS A 36 -13.50 23.85 -14.71
C CYS A 36 -12.88 22.45 -14.81
N VAL A 37 -12.52 21.80 -13.69
CA VAL A 37 -11.98 20.44 -13.66
C VAL A 37 -13.14 19.47 -13.87
N ASN A 38 -13.12 18.75 -15.00
CA ASN A 38 -14.13 17.77 -15.36
C ASN A 38 -13.57 16.34 -15.50
N HIS A 39 -12.32 16.15 -15.11
CA HIS A 39 -11.67 14.84 -15.05
C HIS A 39 -10.74 14.79 -13.85
N PHE A 40 -10.99 13.86 -12.92
CA PHE A 40 -10.22 13.74 -11.70
C PHE A 40 -9.55 12.37 -11.62
N ARG A 41 -8.24 12.35 -11.44
CA ARG A 41 -7.45 11.12 -11.35
C ARG A 41 -7.09 10.79 -9.92
N ILE A 42 -7.36 9.55 -9.53
CA ILE A 42 -6.96 8.96 -8.26
C ILE A 42 -6.10 7.71 -8.53
N GLY A 43 -5.35 7.28 -7.52
CA GLY A 43 -4.52 6.08 -7.58
C GLY A 43 -4.55 5.35 -6.25
N GLU A 44 -3.61 5.67 -5.36
CA GLU A 44 -3.43 5.03 -4.05
C GLU A 44 -4.73 4.80 -3.25
N SER A 45 -5.53 5.85 -3.05
CA SER A 45 -6.77 5.78 -2.28
C SER A 45 -7.79 4.77 -2.85
N ALA A 46 -7.76 4.49 -4.15
CA ALA A 46 -8.65 3.49 -4.76
C ALA A 46 -8.25 2.05 -4.39
N PHE A 47 -6.96 1.81 -4.09
CA PHE A 47 -6.43 0.49 -3.79
C PHE A 47 -6.36 0.21 -2.29
N ILE A 48 -5.91 1.18 -1.50
CA ILE A 48 -5.60 0.98 -0.07
C ILE A 48 -6.58 1.76 0.82
N GLY A 49 -7.55 2.46 0.23
CA GLY A 49 -8.55 3.18 1.01
C GLY A 49 -7.99 4.32 1.87
N THR A 50 -6.73 4.71 1.71
CA THR A 50 -6.05 5.69 2.56
C THR A 50 -6.56 7.12 2.31
N ASP A 51 -6.86 7.83 3.38
CA ASP A 51 -6.99 9.29 3.44
C ASP A 51 -5.61 9.89 3.69
N LEU A 52 -4.93 10.28 2.60
CA LEU A 52 -3.58 10.85 2.65
C LEU A 52 -3.49 12.22 3.35
N LEU A 53 -4.61 12.89 3.61
CA LEU A 53 -4.62 14.17 4.30
C LEU A 53 -4.60 13.99 5.82
N ASN A 54 -5.41 13.05 6.32
CA ASN A 54 -5.61 12.82 7.75
C ASN A 54 -4.80 11.62 8.28
N GLY A 55 -4.30 10.75 7.39
CA GLY A 55 -3.57 9.53 7.76
C GLY A 55 -4.48 8.36 8.14
N ASP A 56 -5.79 8.49 7.95
CA ASP A 56 -6.81 7.50 8.29
C ASP A 56 -7.33 6.75 7.05
N SER A 57 -8.38 5.94 7.20
CA SER A 57 -9.13 5.36 6.08
C SER A 57 -10.21 6.31 5.57
N LEU A 58 -10.38 6.37 4.25
CA LEU A 58 -11.50 7.03 3.60
C LEU A 58 -12.81 6.32 3.91
N ALA A 59 -13.81 7.09 4.31
CA ALA A 59 -15.13 6.58 4.62
C ALA A 59 -15.72 5.77 3.45
N GLY A 60 -16.13 4.53 3.74
CA GLY A 60 -16.71 3.62 2.75
C GLY A 60 -15.69 2.78 1.96
N LEU A 61 -14.39 2.98 2.17
CA LEU A 61 -13.34 2.15 1.58
C LEU A 61 -12.70 1.24 2.64
N ARG A 62 -12.13 0.14 2.17
CA ARG A 62 -11.37 -0.82 2.98
C ARG A 62 -9.88 -0.52 2.87
N ASP A 63 -9.15 -0.70 3.98
CA ASP A 63 -7.69 -0.54 4.07
C ASP A 63 -6.93 -1.87 4.19
N ASP A 64 -7.65 -2.98 4.09
CA ASP A 64 -7.19 -4.36 4.23
C ASP A 64 -7.44 -5.16 2.94
N ALA A 65 -7.54 -4.48 1.80
CA ALA A 65 -7.70 -5.11 0.49
C ALA A 65 -6.44 -5.89 0.05
N PHE A 66 -5.27 -5.49 0.55
CA PHE A 66 -3.98 -6.12 0.27
C PHE A 66 -3.34 -6.58 1.58
N THR A 67 -2.89 -7.82 1.60
CA THR A 67 -2.13 -8.40 2.69
C THR A 67 -0.94 -9.14 2.10
N LEU A 68 0.25 -8.85 2.59
CA LEU A 68 1.45 -9.61 2.30
C LEU A 68 1.57 -10.73 3.32
N GLU A 69 1.70 -11.97 2.86
CA GLU A 69 1.94 -13.14 3.69
C GLU A 69 3.34 -13.67 3.39
N VAL A 70 4.18 -13.80 4.42
CA VAL A 70 5.58 -14.23 4.27
C VAL A 70 5.89 -15.41 5.17
N GLU A 71 6.62 -16.38 4.63
CA GLU A 71 6.99 -17.59 5.35
C GLU A 71 8.11 -17.33 6.35
N VAL A 72 8.03 -17.99 7.50
CA VAL A 72 9.05 -17.98 8.54
C VAL A 72 10.03 -19.14 8.33
N VAL A 73 11.32 -18.83 8.14
CA VAL A 73 12.38 -19.83 7.90
C VAL A 73 13.19 -20.17 9.14
N GLU A 74 13.24 -19.27 10.13
CA GLU A 74 13.92 -19.49 11.40
C GLU A 74 13.14 -18.81 12.52
N VAL A 75 13.05 -19.46 13.69
CA VAL A 75 12.59 -18.86 14.93
C VAL A 75 13.60 -19.14 16.03
N LYS A 76 14.07 -18.09 16.71
CA LYS A 76 15.07 -18.23 17.78
C LYS A 76 14.84 -17.26 18.93
N GLU A 77 14.93 -17.77 20.15
CA GLU A 77 14.95 -16.95 21.36
C GLU A 77 16.28 -16.20 21.47
N LYS A 78 16.23 -14.86 21.59
CA LYS A 78 17.40 -13.98 21.71
C LYS A 78 17.18 -12.93 22.78
N SER A 79 18.28 -12.35 23.26
CA SER A 79 18.21 -11.09 24.00
C SER A 79 17.61 -10.02 23.07
N MET A 80 16.66 -9.24 23.59
CA MET A 80 16.05 -8.14 22.84
C MET A 80 17.03 -6.98 22.68
N ALA A 81 17.88 -6.74 23.68
CA ALA A 81 18.96 -5.75 23.60
C ALA A 81 19.97 -6.13 22.50
N ALA A 82 20.38 -5.13 21.70
CA ALA A 82 21.41 -5.30 20.68
C ALA A 82 22.77 -5.57 21.34
N SER A 83 23.33 -6.76 21.10
CA SER A 83 24.68 -7.12 21.53
C SER A 83 25.72 -6.57 20.55
N GLY A 84 25.90 -5.24 20.49
CA GLY A 84 26.98 -4.62 19.71
C GLY A 84 26.66 -3.22 19.18
N GLU A 85 27.71 -2.44 18.89
CA GLU A 85 27.59 -1.15 18.20
C GLU A 85 27.21 -1.38 16.73
N THR A 86 26.08 -0.81 16.31
CA THR A 86 25.66 -0.83 14.91
C THR A 86 26.57 0.10 14.11
N ASN A 87 27.69 -0.41 13.58
CA ASN A 87 28.51 0.36 12.66
C ASN A 87 27.67 0.72 11.43
N GLY A 88 27.66 2.01 11.07
CA GLY A 88 26.87 2.59 9.96
C GLY A 88 27.26 2.13 8.56
N MET A 89 27.85 0.94 8.43
CA MET A 89 28.30 0.32 7.18
C MET A 89 27.20 -0.49 6.49
N MET A 90 25.98 -0.54 7.04
CA MET A 90 24.89 -1.31 6.43
C MET A 90 24.39 -0.60 5.16
N PRO A 91 24.25 -1.33 4.03
CA PRO A 91 23.79 -0.74 2.77
C PRO A 91 22.32 -0.28 2.80
N PHE A 92 21.55 -0.76 3.77
CA PHE A 92 20.13 -0.44 3.94
C PHE A 92 19.88 0.29 5.26
N ARG A 93 18.85 1.12 5.28
CA ARG A 93 18.46 1.90 6.46
C ARG A 93 18.01 0.98 7.59
N SER A 94 18.41 1.31 8.82
CA SER A 94 17.91 0.69 10.03
C SER A 94 16.39 0.83 10.12
N VAL A 95 15.70 -0.29 10.35
CA VAL A 95 14.24 -0.34 10.57
C VAL A 95 13.90 -0.31 12.08
N ALA A 96 14.88 -0.48 12.97
CA ALA A 96 14.65 -0.51 14.41
C ALA A 96 14.29 0.89 14.95
N THR A 97 13.15 0.99 15.64
CA THR A 97 12.61 2.23 16.19
C THR A 97 12.79 2.37 17.70
N ASP A 98 12.88 1.26 18.46
CA ASP A 98 12.94 1.30 19.93
C ASP A 98 14.10 0.46 20.50
N ALA A 99 14.74 0.98 21.54
CA ALA A 99 15.71 0.24 22.34
C ALA A 99 14.98 -0.54 23.45
N PRO A 100 15.01 -1.88 23.44
CA PRO A 100 14.37 -2.68 24.48
C PRO A 100 15.13 -2.59 25.81
N GLU A 101 14.44 -2.90 26.91
CA GLU A 101 15.05 -2.85 28.25
C GLU A 101 16.15 -3.91 28.40
N PRO A 102 17.24 -3.61 29.12
CA PRO A 102 18.30 -4.58 29.38
C PRO A 102 17.77 -5.82 30.11
N GLY A 103 18.00 -7.00 29.53
CA GLY A 103 17.64 -8.29 30.14
C GLY A 103 16.34 -8.92 29.61
N GLU A 104 15.57 -8.21 28.79
CA GLU A 104 14.40 -8.77 28.14
C GLU A 104 14.81 -9.81 27.08
N ARG A 105 14.20 -11.00 27.13
CA ARG A 105 14.38 -12.06 26.13
C ARG A 105 13.08 -12.21 25.35
N GLY A 106 13.22 -12.44 24.06
CA GLY A 106 12.08 -12.63 23.16
C GLY A 106 12.47 -13.45 21.94
N TYR A 107 11.46 -13.90 21.21
CA TYR A 107 11.67 -14.66 19.98
C TYR A 107 11.83 -13.71 18.80
N ARG A 108 12.76 -14.06 17.91
CA ARG A 108 12.91 -13.43 16.60
C ARG A 108 12.65 -14.47 15.52
N ALA A 109 11.79 -14.12 14.59
CA ALA A 109 11.60 -14.82 13.34
C ALA A 109 12.45 -14.20 12.23
N ILE A 110 12.92 -15.03 11.31
CA ILE A 110 13.45 -14.59 10.02
C ILE A 110 12.45 -15.01 8.94
N THR A 111 12.12 -14.09 8.04
CA THR A 111 11.14 -14.32 6.96
C THR A 111 11.79 -14.24 5.58
N THR A 112 11.12 -14.81 4.58
CA THR A 112 11.56 -14.93 3.17
C THR A 112 11.43 -13.65 2.33
N ILE A 113 11.37 -12.47 2.97
CA ILE A 113 11.27 -11.19 2.26
C ILE A 113 12.31 -10.21 2.78
N GLY A 114 12.90 -9.40 1.92
CA GLY A 114 13.85 -8.36 2.26
C GLY A 114 13.70 -7.09 1.42
N GLN A 115 14.73 -6.25 1.50
CA GLN A 115 14.78 -4.92 0.87
C GLN A 115 14.80 -4.95 -0.67
N LEU A 116 15.15 -6.10 -1.27
CA LEU A 116 15.09 -6.28 -2.73
C LEU A 116 13.66 -6.50 -3.23
N ASP A 117 12.81 -7.12 -2.42
CA ASP A 117 11.43 -7.46 -2.79
C ASP A 117 10.50 -6.25 -2.57
N THR A 118 10.69 -5.55 -1.44
CA THR A 118 9.90 -4.36 -1.12
C THR A 118 10.58 -3.45 -0.09
N ASP A 119 10.02 -2.26 0.13
CA ASP A 119 10.44 -1.43 1.27
C ASP A 119 9.96 -2.05 2.58
N VAL A 120 10.86 -2.70 3.30
CA VAL A 120 10.49 -3.39 4.54
C VAL A 120 10.05 -2.39 5.62
N SER A 121 10.50 -1.14 5.56
CA SER A 121 10.09 -0.10 6.53
C SER A 121 8.65 0.37 6.35
N GLU A 122 8.06 0.07 5.20
CA GLU A 122 6.68 0.40 4.82
C GLU A 122 5.73 -0.81 5.00
N LEU A 123 6.16 -1.84 5.72
CA LEU A 123 5.35 -3.00 6.09
C LEU A 123 4.92 -2.89 7.56
N THR A 124 3.61 -2.97 7.79
CA THR A 124 3.04 -2.98 9.14
C THR A 124 2.56 -4.39 9.49
N PRO A 125 3.10 -5.05 10.53
CA PRO A 125 2.60 -6.35 10.97
C PRO A 125 1.11 -6.30 11.34
N LEU A 126 0.34 -7.34 10.99
CA LEU A 126 -1.07 -7.44 11.37
C LEU A 126 -1.27 -7.78 12.85
N ASP A 127 -0.34 -8.56 13.44
CA ASP A 127 -0.34 -8.79 14.90
C ASP A 127 0.38 -7.61 15.58
N PRO A 128 -0.29 -6.86 16.48
CA PRO A 128 0.30 -5.71 17.16
C PRO A 128 1.48 -6.07 18.09
N ASN A 129 1.65 -7.35 18.43
CA ASN A 129 2.79 -7.83 19.21
C ASN A 129 4.03 -8.08 18.34
N HIS A 130 3.87 -8.12 17.01
CA HIS A 130 4.97 -8.29 16.09
C HIS A 130 5.60 -6.95 15.73
N ARG A 131 6.93 -6.91 15.63
CA ARG A 131 7.67 -5.71 15.25
C ARG A 131 8.82 -6.05 14.33
N ILE A 132 9.01 -5.28 13.27
CA ILE A 132 10.19 -5.43 12.42
C ILE A 132 11.39 -4.84 13.15
N VAL A 133 12.44 -5.64 13.37
CA VAL A 133 13.65 -5.21 14.09
C VAL A 133 14.84 -5.00 13.17
N GLY A 134 14.77 -5.50 11.94
CA GLY A 134 15.82 -5.32 10.94
C GLY A 134 15.50 -6.04 9.65
N ALA A 135 16.23 -5.69 8.59
CA ALA A 135 16.11 -6.31 7.28
C ALA A 135 17.46 -6.36 6.57
N SER A 136 17.62 -7.38 5.74
CA SER A 136 18.69 -7.59 4.78
C SER A 136 18.12 -7.42 3.36
N SER A 137 18.94 -7.71 2.35
CA SER A 137 18.52 -7.75 0.94
C SER A 137 17.33 -8.68 0.70
N ASP A 138 17.33 -9.86 1.33
CA ASP A 138 16.46 -11.01 1.02
C ASP A 138 15.73 -11.58 2.25
N MET A 139 15.94 -10.98 3.42
CA MET A 139 15.39 -11.47 4.68
C MET A 139 14.96 -10.33 5.59
N THR A 140 13.93 -10.56 6.39
CA THR A 140 13.43 -9.62 7.38
C THR A 140 13.41 -10.31 8.74
N VAL A 141 13.83 -9.58 9.76
CA VAL A 141 13.83 -10.05 11.15
C VAL A 141 12.65 -9.41 11.86
N VAL A 142 11.77 -10.25 12.40
CA VAL A 142 10.56 -9.85 13.11
C VAL A 142 10.68 -10.30 14.57
N SER A 143 10.51 -9.39 15.52
CA SER A 143 10.31 -9.76 16.92
C SER A 143 8.89 -10.27 17.12
N LEU A 144 8.76 -11.38 17.83
CA LEU A 144 7.51 -12.05 18.16
C LEU A 144 7.14 -11.90 19.65
N GLY A 145 7.89 -11.10 20.42
CA GLY A 145 7.75 -11.00 21.88
C GLY A 145 7.97 -12.36 22.56
N ALA A 146 7.06 -12.73 23.47
CA ALA A 146 7.11 -14.00 24.20
C ALA A 146 6.87 -15.23 23.32
N ASN A 147 6.29 -15.07 22.13
CA ASN A 147 5.87 -16.15 21.21
C ASN A 147 5.26 -17.34 21.94
N ASP A 148 4.02 -17.20 22.43
CA ASP A 148 3.28 -18.20 23.21
C ASP A 148 2.88 -19.46 22.40
N GLY A 149 3.78 -19.98 21.55
CA GLY A 149 3.55 -21.09 20.62
C GLY A 149 2.81 -20.71 19.35
N LYS A 150 2.70 -19.41 19.03
CA LYS A 150 1.88 -18.92 17.91
C LYS A 150 2.55 -19.06 16.54
N ILE A 151 3.88 -18.90 16.48
CA ILE A 151 4.62 -18.89 15.22
C ILE A 151 5.80 -19.86 15.30
N SER A 152 5.86 -20.77 14.34
CA SER A 152 6.95 -21.72 14.12
C SER A 152 7.47 -21.64 12.68
N VAL A 153 8.58 -22.33 12.40
CA VAL A 153 9.10 -22.45 11.02
C VAL A 153 8.03 -23.08 10.10
N GLY A 154 7.88 -22.52 8.90
CA GLY A 154 6.86 -22.91 7.92
C GLY A 154 5.50 -22.21 8.09
N GLU A 155 5.27 -21.54 9.23
CA GLU A 155 4.11 -20.65 9.39
C GLU A 155 4.37 -19.30 8.70
N SER A 156 3.31 -18.49 8.58
CA SER A 156 3.38 -17.19 7.94
C SER A 156 3.14 -16.03 8.89
N ILE A 157 3.82 -14.91 8.61
CA ILE A 157 3.54 -13.61 9.24
C ILE A 157 2.89 -12.72 8.18
N LYS A 158 1.83 -12.03 8.59
CA LYS A 158 1.06 -11.15 7.71
C LYS A 158 1.40 -9.68 7.95
N PHE A 159 1.52 -8.93 6.86
CA PHE A 159 1.80 -7.51 6.84
C PHE A 159 0.79 -6.76 5.99
N ARG A 160 0.43 -5.55 6.42
CA ARG A 160 -0.24 -4.53 5.62
C ARG A 160 0.85 -3.68 4.96
N PRO A 161 0.97 -3.70 3.62
CA PRO A 161 1.92 -2.85 2.93
C PRO A 161 1.35 -1.43 2.76
N SER A 162 2.21 -0.41 2.81
CA SER A 162 1.86 0.91 2.26
C SER A 162 1.78 0.87 0.73
N TYR A 163 1.36 1.97 0.10
CA TYR A 163 1.31 2.05 -1.36
C TYR A 163 2.66 1.83 -2.04
N GLY A 164 3.73 2.43 -1.49
CA GLY A 164 5.08 2.26 -2.03
C GLY A 164 5.54 0.81 -1.97
N ALA A 165 5.30 0.14 -0.83
CA ALA A 165 5.60 -1.27 -0.67
C ALA A 165 4.75 -2.16 -1.59
N LEU A 166 3.46 -1.87 -1.71
CA LEU A 166 2.53 -2.62 -2.54
C LEU A 166 2.92 -2.59 -4.01
N VAL A 167 3.25 -1.42 -4.57
CA VAL A 167 3.64 -1.30 -5.98
C VAL A 167 4.91 -2.12 -6.27
N ARG A 168 5.88 -2.15 -5.35
CA ARG A 168 7.09 -2.99 -5.49
C ARG A 168 6.74 -4.49 -5.49
N LEU A 169 5.93 -4.94 -4.53
CA LEU A 169 5.46 -6.33 -4.44
C LEU A 169 4.69 -6.77 -5.69
N MET A 170 3.88 -5.88 -6.27
CA MET A 170 3.13 -6.17 -7.49
C MET A 170 4.03 -6.32 -8.71
N LEU A 171 5.19 -5.64 -8.75
CA LEU A 171 6.18 -5.74 -9.81
C LEU A 171 7.14 -6.93 -9.64
N ASP A 172 7.31 -7.42 -8.41
CA ASP A 172 8.23 -8.50 -8.11
C ASP A 172 7.72 -9.84 -8.67
N LYS A 173 8.46 -10.47 -9.56
CA LYS A 173 8.08 -11.77 -10.16
C LYS A 173 8.20 -12.97 -9.21
N TYR A 174 8.85 -12.82 -8.06
CA TYR A 174 9.04 -13.89 -7.09
C TYR A 174 7.98 -13.91 -5.97
N VAL A 175 7.13 -12.89 -5.92
CA VAL A 175 5.97 -12.84 -5.01
C VAL A 175 4.74 -13.36 -5.73
N ASP A 176 4.09 -14.38 -5.18
CA ASP A 176 2.81 -14.87 -5.69
C ASP A 176 1.68 -13.89 -5.39
N LYS A 177 0.77 -13.70 -6.37
CA LYS A 177 -0.41 -12.85 -6.22
C LYS A 177 -1.65 -13.72 -6.23
N VAL A 178 -2.38 -13.72 -5.12
CA VAL A 178 -3.58 -14.52 -4.94
C VAL A 178 -4.74 -13.59 -4.60
N VAL A 179 -5.86 -13.75 -5.31
CA VAL A 179 -7.10 -13.01 -5.04
C VAL A 179 -8.02 -13.87 -4.19
N THR A 180 -8.34 -13.41 -2.99
CA THR A 180 -9.19 -14.13 -2.04
C THR A 180 -10.27 -13.21 -1.46
N PRO A 181 -11.57 -13.57 -1.53
CA PRO A 181 -12.13 -14.73 -2.24
C PRO A 181 -11.93 -14.61 -3.76
N SER A 182 -12.10 -15.71 -4.50
CA SER A 182 -12.04 -15.66 -5.97
C SER A 182 -13.05 -14.65 -6.52
N VAL A 183 -12.74 -14.03 -7.67
CA VAL A 183 -13.61 -13.03 -8.31
C VAL A 183 -15.02 -13.58 -8.51
N GLU A 184 -15.16 -14.81 -8.97
CA GLU A 184 -16.45 -15.48 -9.14
C GLU A 184 -17.25 -15.58 -7.84
N ARG A 185 -16.59 -15.91 -6.74
CA ARG A 185 -17.23 -15.98 -5.41
C ARG A 185 -17.59 -14.58 -4.91
N PHE A 186 -16.74 -13.60 -5.17
CA PHE A 186 -17.02 -12.20 -4.84
C PHE A 186 -18.26 -11.71 -5.61
N THR A 187 -18.30 -11.86 -6.93
CA THR A 187 -19.43 -11.43 -7.77
C THR A 187 -20.76 -12.07 -7.35
N LYS A 188 -20.75 -13.34 -6.93
CA LYS A 188 -21.97 -14.01 -6.41
C LYS A 188 -22.47 -13.46 -5.07
N ASN A 189 -21.58 -12.89 -4.27
CA ASN A 189 -21.89 -12.40 -2.92
C ASN A 189 -22.12 -10.88 -2.87
N VAL A 190 -21.73 -10.14 -3.92
CA VAL A 190 -22.09 -8.73 -4.06
C VAL A 190 -23.56 -8.66 -4.42
N THR A 191 -24.40 -8.31 -3.45
CA THR A 191 -25.84 -8.08 -3.60
C THR A 191 -26.19 -6.68 -4.10
N ASP A 192 -25.19 -5.87 -4.46
CA ASP A 192 -25.38 -4.49 -4.87
C ASP A 192 -25.57 -4.39 -6.40
N ASP A 193 -26.82 -4.46 -6.83
CA ASP A 193 -27.26 -4.24 -8.22
C ASP A 193 -27.25 -2.75 -8.62
N ARG A 194 -26.63 -1.87 -7.83
CA ARG A 194 -26.38 -0.49 -8.24
C ARG A 194 -25.26 -0.48 -9.28
N GLU A 195 -25.57 -0.95 -10.48
CA GLU A 195 -24.86 -0.51 -11.67
C GLU A 195 -24.96 1.02 -11.69
N VAL A 196 -23.87 1.66 -11.30
CA VAL A 196 -23.69 3.08 -11.62
C VAL A 196 -23.35 3.09 -13.10
N ASP A 197 -24.33 3.47 -13.92
CA ASP A 197 -24.08 3.80 -15.32
C ASP A 197 -23.08 4.96 -15.34
N LEU A 198 -21.80 4.60 -15.42
CA LEU A 198 -20.67 5.49 -15.58
C LEU A 198 -20.45 5.58 -17.08
N PRO A 199 -21.07 6.55 -17.78
CA PRO A 199 -20.79 6.74 -19.19
C PRO A 199 -19.26 6.90 -19.33
N PRO A 200 -18.63 6.26 -20.33
CA PRO A 200 -17.20 6.40 -20.51
C PRO A 200 -16.91 7.89 -20.66
N VAL A 201 -16.07 8.45 -19.80
CA VAL A 201 -15.63 9.86 -19.87
C VAL A 201 -15.07 10.18 -21.27
N ILE A 202 -14.62 9.13 -21.98
CA ILE A 202 -14.23 9.14 -23.38
C ILE A 202 -15.36 8.52 -24.24
N THR A 203 -16.46 9.24 -24.45
CA THR A 203 -17.41 8.89 -25.52
C THR A 203 -17.64 10.03 -26.51
N GLU A 204 -17.60 9.63 -27.79
CA GLU A 204 -17.99 10.31 -29.05
C GLU A 204 -17.28 11.59 -29.49
N SER A 205 -16.81 12.47 -28.59
CA SER A 205 -16.23 13.75 -29.02
C SER A 205 -14.83 13.65 -29.67
N ILE A 206 -14.11 12.54 -29.46
CA ILE A 206 -12.80 12.30 -30.09
C ILE A 206 -12.93 11.66 -31.48
N LYS A 207 -14.06 11.02 -31.81
CA LYS A 207 -14.29 10.52 -33.18
C LYS A 207 -14.41 11.67 -34.19
N GLN A 208 -14.85 12.86 -33.75
CA GLN A 208 -14.93 14.07 -34.59
C GLN A 208 -13.61 14.83 -34.71
N LEU A 209 -12.51 14.39 -34.08
CA LEU A 209 -11.18 15.00 -34.18
C LEU A 209 -10.25 14.28 -35.17
N LYS A 210 -10.76 13.26 -35.88
CA LYS A 210 -10.01 12.49 -36.89
C LYS A 210 -10.33 12.88 -38.34
N ASP A 211 -11.22 13.84 -38.56
CA ASP A 211 -11.50 14.47 -39.85
C ASP A 211 -11.15 15.98 -39.80
#